data_AF-A0A7Y5EZR4-F1
#
_entry.id   AF-A0A7Y5EZR4-F1
#
_cell.length_a   1.000
_cell.length_b   1.000
_cell.length_c   1.000
_cell.angle_alpha   90.00
_cell.angle_beta   90.00
_cell.angle_gamma   90.00
#
_symmetry.space_group_name_H-M   'P 1'
#
loop_
_entity.id
_entity.type
_entity.pdbx_description
1 polymer ?
#
loop_
_entity_poly.entity_id
_entity_poly.type
_entity_poly.pdbx_seq_one_letter_code
_entity_poly.pdbx_strand_id
1 'polypeptide(L)'
;MRPSPAFTGDQLANALCALGVNFVRGGKYTDEHLVTQPSRLITALAQSGEARLRLSLIPLFLEHPEYAENVRPVAKRLAPPARLNLLCYYSAAVWLAKKSAEGPTLPDHFSQELKLTPGDDPEENLRALATRQQELSETFVNWLATYHHAEQVWRKGQAFKGS
;
A
#
# COMPACT_ATOMS: atom_id res chain seq x y z
N MET A 1 1.15 1.09 28.96
CA MET A 1 1.67 0.81 27.60
C MET A 1 2.34 2.08 27.12
N ARG A 2 3.65 2.08 26.87
CA ARG A 2 4.31 3.26 26.27
C ARG A 2 3.93 3.32 24.78
N PRO A 3 3.48 4.46 24.24
CA PRO A 3 3.32 4.58 22.80
C PRO A 3 4.69 4.36 22.16
N SER A 4 4.77 3.43 21.19
CA SER A 4 5.94 3.35 20.31
C SER A 4 6.17 4.74 19.71
N PRO A 5 7.43 5.22 19.59
CA PRO A 5 7.68 6.52 18.99
C PRO A 5 7.07 6.55 17.60
N ALA A 6 6.23 7.56 17.33
CA ALA A 6 5.67 7.79 16.02
C ALA A 6 6.82 8.11 15.05
N PHE A 7 6.95 7.34 13.97
CA PHE A 7 7.93 7.61 12.93
C PHE A 7 7.56 8.90 12.20
N THR A 8 8.55 9.73 11.88
CA THR A 8 8.32 10.94 11.08
C THR A 8 8.07 10.58 9.62
N GLY A 9 7.44 11.49 8.87
CA GLY A 9 7.23 11.32 7.43
C GLY A 9 8.54 11.07 6.67
N ASP A 10 9.61 11.78 7.07
CA ASP A 10 10.95 11.59 6.49
C ASP A 10 11.52 10.19 6.78
N GLN A 11 11.36 9.65 7.99
CA GLN A 11 11.82 8.29 8.31
C GLN A 11 11.12 7.24 7.44
N LEU A 12 9.82 7.41 7.20
CA LEU A 12 9.04 6.52 6.34
C LEU A 12 9.43 6.65 4.86
N ALA A 13 9.63 7.88 4.37
CA ALA A 13 10.10 8.12 3.01
C ALA A 13 11.49 7.53 2.76
N ASN A 14 12.41 7.66 3.73
CA ASN A 14 13.74 7.04 3.67
C ASN A 14 13.66 5.52 3.63
N ALA A 15 12.83 4.89 4.46
CA ALA A 15 12.67 3.44 4.47
C ALA A 15 12.10 2.92 3.13
N LEU A 16 11.14 3.64 2.54
CA LEU A 16 10.62 3.33 1.20
C LEU A 16 11.70 3.46 0.13
N CYS A 17 12.51 4.52 0.18
CA CYS A 17 13.62 4.73 -0.75
C CYS A 17 14.67 3.62 -0.64
N ALA A 18 15.02 3.19 0.57
CA ALA A 18 15.95 2.09 0.82
C ALA A 18 15.43 0.73 0.30
N LEU A 19 14.11 0.55 0.26
CA LEU A 19 13.40 -0.56 -0.37
C LEU A 19 13.24 -0.38 -1.89
N GLY A 20 13.81 0.67 -2.49
CA GLY A 20 13.65 0.94 -3.92
C GLY A 20 12.22 1.33 -4.33
N VAL A 21 11.36 1.68 -3.37
CA VAL A 21 10.01 2.21 -3.56
C VAL A 21 10.12 3.73 -3.77
N ASN A 22 10.40 4.12 -5.01
CA ASN A 22 10.62 5.52 -5.42
C ASN A 22 9.31 6.34 -5.56
N PHE A 23 8.39 6.20 -4.59
CA PHE A 23 7.08 6.85 -4.60
C PHE A 23 7.08 8.22 -3.92
N VAL A 24 7.93 8.39 -2.89
CA VAL A 24 8.03 9.63 -2.11
C VAL A 24 9.46 10.14 -2.19
N ARG A 25 9.65 11.37 -2.71
CA ARG A 25 10.94 12.06 -2.64
C ARG A 25 11.11 12.66 -1.26
N GLY A 26 11.99 12.09 -0.44
CA GLY A 26 12.26 12.65 0.89
C GLY A 26 13.30 11.86 1.66
N GLY A 27 14.40 12.54 1.98
CA GLY A 27 15.30 12.17 3.06
C GLY A 27 16.72 11.81 2.63
N LYS A 28 17.66 12.15 3.52
CA LYS A 28 19.12 12.00 3.36
C LYS A 28 19.70 10.93 4.31
N TYR A 29 18.86 10.14 4.97
CA TYR A 29 19.26 9.26 6.07
C TYR A 29 18.61 7.90 5.96
N THR A 30 19.41 6.85 5.78
CA THR A 30 18.97 5.45 5.85
C THR A 30 18.83 5.02 7.31
N ASP A 31 17.62 5.10 7.86
CA ASP A 31 17.29 4.38 9.10
C ASP A 31 17.00 2.91 8.75
N GLU A 32 18.05 2.09 8.72
CA GLU A 32 17.99 0.67 8.33
C GLU A 32 17.06 -0.18 9.22
N HIS A 33 16.71 0.30 10.42
CA HIS A 33 15.87 -0.46 11.35
C HIS A 33 14.44 -0.67 10.86
N LEU A 34 13.87 0.25 10.07
CA LEU A 34 12.51 0.10 9.54
C LEU A 34 12.43 -0.90 8.39
N VAL A 35 13.48 -0.96 7.57
CA VAL A 35 13.59 -1.89 6.43
C VAL A 35 13.50 -3.34 6.92
N THR A 36 14.16 -3.64 8.04
CA THR A 36 14.17 -4.99 8.65
C THR A 36 12.91 -5.34 9.45
N GLN A 37 11.92 -4.44 9.53
CA GLN A 37 10.73 -4.61 10.36
C GLN A 37 9.43 -4.40 9.55
N PRO A 38 9.08 -5.31 8.61
CA PRO A 38 7.94 -5.15 7.70
C PRO A 38 6.63 -4.79 8.40
N SER A 39 6.29 -5.50 9.48
CA SER A 39 5.08 -5.24 10.27
C SER A 39 5.03 -3.80 10.83
N ARG A 40 6.16 -3.25 11.30
CA ARG A 40 6.21 -1.88 11.84
C ARG A 40 6.13 -0.85 10.73
N LEU A 41 6.81 -1.08 9.61
CA LEU A 41 6.74 -0.19 8.45
C LEU A 41 5.31 -0.10 7.91
N ILE A 42 4.65 -1.24 7.67
CA ILE A 42 3.25 -1.29 7.20
C ILE A 42 2.32 -0.57 8.18
N THR A 43 2.51 -0.80 9.49
CA THR A 43 1.72 -0.14 10.54
C THR A 43 1.88 1.38 10.48
N ALA A 44 3.11 1.87 10.41
CA ALA A 44 3.43 3.29 10.41
C ALA A 44 2.94 4.00 9.14
N LEU A 45 3.11 3.37 7.97
CA LEU A 45 2.57 3.88 6.71
C LEU A 45 1.04 3.96 6.75
N ALA A 46 0.35 2.91 7.20
CA ALA A 46 -1.11 2.90 7.28
C ALA A 46 -1.68 3.96 8.25
N GLN A 47 -0.94 4.26 9.32
CA GLN A 47 -1.31 5.26 10.34
C GLN A 47 -0.86 6.68 9.99
N SER A 48 -0.03 6.87 8.97
CA SER A 48 0.51 8.18 8.62
C SER A 48 -0.60 9.19 8.34
N GLY A 49 -0.43 10.43 8.84
CA GLY A 49 -1.31 11.55 8.49
C GLY A 49 -1.18 11.98 7.03
N GLU A 50 -0.07 11.66 6.37
CA GLU A 50 0.19 12.06 4.99
C GLU A 50 -0.39 11.05 3.99
N ALA A 51 -1.28 11.52 3.10
CA ALA A 51 -1.94 10.67 2.12
C ALA A 51 -0.94 9.95 1.18
N ARG A 52 0.16 10.63 0.80
CA ARG A 52 1.20 10.06 -0.06
C ARG A 52 1.94 8.87 0.59
N LEU A 53 2.21 8.95 1.90
CA LEU A 53 2.82 7.85 2.65
C LEU A 53 1.85 6.68 2.87
N ARG A 54 0.56 6.95 3.05
CA ARG A 54 -0.43 5.85 3.07
C ARG A 54 -0.52 5.18 1.70
N LEU A 55 -0.53 5.97 0.63
CA LEU A 55 -0.65 5.48 -0.74
C LEU A 55 0.56 4.66 -1.20
N SER A 56 1.76 4.93 -0.66
CA SER A 56 2.97 4.16 -0.97
C SER A 56 2.91 2.70 -0.51
N LEU A 57 1.90 2.29 0.26
CA LEU A 57 1.63 0.87 0.54
C LEU A 57 1.40 0.08 -0.75
N ILE A 58 0.76 0.65 -1.76
CA ILE A 58 0.52 -0.01 -3.05
C ILE A 58 1.86 -0.41 -3.71
N PRO A 59 2.75 0.55 -4.06
CA PRO A 59 4.03 0.20 -4.67
C PRO A 59 4.93 -0.60 -3.73
N LEU A 60 4.82 -0.45 -2.40
CA LEU A 60 5.55 -1.31 -1.47
C LEU A 60 5.22 -2.79 -1.69
N PHE A 61 3.94 -3.16 -1.79
CA PHE A 61 3.55 -4.57 -2.00
C PHE A 61 3.86 -5.06 -3.42
N LEU A 62 3.88 -4.17 -4.42
CA LEU A 62 4.26 -4.52 -5.79
C LEU A 62 5.78 -4.73 -5.95
N GLU A 63 6.61 -4.00 -5.18
CA GLU A 63 8.08 -4.19 -5.17
C GLU A 63 8.50 -5.33 -4.25
N HIS A 64 7.80 -5.49 -3.11
CA HIS A 64 8.13 -6.45 -2.05
C HIS A 64 6.94 -7.35 -1.73
N PRO A 65 6.59 -8.31 -2.60
CA PRO A 65 5.46 -9.21 -2.38
C PRO A 65 5.57 -10.05 -1.10
N GLU A 66 6.79 -10.28 -0.60
CA GLU A 66 7.05 -10.94 0.68
C GLU A 66 6.44 -10.19 1.89
N TYR A 67 6.12 -8.89 1.75
CA TYR A 67 5.46 -8.11 2.79
C TYR A 67 3.99 -8.52 2.97
N ALA A 68 3.39 -9.23 2.01
CA ALA A 68 2.01 -9.72 2.07
C ALA A 68 1.72 -10.57 3.32
N GLU A 69 2.70 -11.37 3.77
CA GLU A 69 2.58 -12.23 4.95
C GLU A 69 2.30 -11.44 6.25
N ASN A 70 2.75 -10.17 6.28
CA ASN A 70 2.61 -9.29 7.44
C ASN A 70 1.28 -8.52 7.46
N VAL A 71 0.54 -8.49 6.34
CA VAL A 71 -0.60 -7.56 6.20
C VAL A 71 -1.78 -7.97 7.07
N ARG A 72 -2.14 -9.26 7.08
CA ARG A 72 -3.20 -9.79 7.96
C ARG A 72 -2.95 -9.55 9.45
N PRO A 73 -1.78 -9.91 10.03
CA PRO A 73 -1.53 -9.66 11.44
C PRO A 73 -1.47 -8.16 11.78
N VAL A 74 -0.96 -7.31 10.88
CA VAL A 74 -0.96 -5.85 11.08
C VAL A 74 -2.38 -5.30 11.06
N ALA A 75 -3.21 -5.67 10.08
CA ALA A 75 -4.59 -5.21 9.96
C ALA A 75 -5.43 -5.49 11.21
N LYS A 76 -5.19 -6.61 11.90
CA LYS A 76 -5.90 -6.96 13.15
C LYS A 76 -5.59 -6.02 14.33
N ARG A 77 -4.49 -5.27 14.27
CA ARG A 77 -4.02 -4.40 15.36
C ARG A 77 -4.23 -2.91 15.09
N LEU A 78 -4.59 -2.55 13.86
CA LEU A 78 -4.79 -1.16 13.45
C LEU A 78 -6.16 -0.63 13.91
N ALA A 79 -6.17 0.66 14.26
CA ALA A 79 -7.41 1.40 14.48
C ALA A 79 -8.24 1.48 13.17
N PRO A 80 -9.58 1.61 13.23
CA PRO A 80 -10.45 1.42 12.08
C PRO A 80 -10.09 2.23 10.82
N PRO A 81 -9.75 3.54 10.89
CA PRO A 81 -9.41 4.30 9.68
C PRO A 81 -8.11 3.83 9.01
N ALA A 82 -7.07 3.57 9.80
CA ALA A 82 -5.79 3.06 9.30
C ALA A 82 -5.94 1.64 8.74
N ARG A 83 -6.75 0.82 9.41
CA ARG A 83 -7.09 -0.54 8.98
C ARG A 83 -7.80 -0.54 7.63
N LEU A 84 -8.82 0.31 7.45
CA LEU A 84 -9.53 0.43 6.18
C LEU A 84 -8.57 0.81 5.04
N ASN A 85 -7.71 1.81 5.26
CA ASN A 85 -6.71 2.20 4.27
C ASN A 85 -5.78 1.04 3.90
N LEU A 86 -5.28 0.28 4.90
CA LEU A 86 -4.42 -0.87 4.64
C LEU A 86 -5.13 -1.94 3.80
N LEU A 87 -6.37 -2.29 4.15
CA LEU A 87 -7.16 -3.27 3.43
C LEU A 87 -7.37 -2.85 1.97
N CYS A 88 -7.81 -1.61 1.75
CA CYS A 88 -8.08 -1.10 0.42
C CYS A 88 -6.80 -1.01 -0.43
N TYR A 89 -5.71 -0.44 0.10
CA TYR A 89 -4.47 -0.33 -0.65
C TYR A 89 -3.78 -1.67 -0.92
N TYR A 90 -3.85 -2.62 0.01
CA TYR A 90 -3.38 -3.98 -0.25
C TYR A 90 -4.21 -4.66 -1.36
N SER A 91 -5.54 -4.61 -1.27
CA SER A 91 -6.41 -5.15 -2.31
C SER A 91 -6.20 -4.49 -3.66
N ALA A 92 -5.94 -3.18 -3.70
CA ALA A 92 -5.57 -2.48 -4.93
C ALA A 92 -4.26 -3.04 -5.51
N ALA A 93 -3.24 -3.25 -4.68
CA ALA A 93 -1.98 -3.87 -5.12
C ALA A 93 -2.20 -5.29 -5.69
N VAL A 94 -3.07 -6.10 -5.09
CA VAL A 94 -3.43 -7.44 -5.61
C VAL A 94 -4.00 -7.35 -7.03
N TRP A 95 -4.91 -6.42 -7.29
CA TRP A 95 -5.53 -6.28 -8.61
C TRP A 95 -4.58 -5.65 -9.64
N LEU A 96 -3.79 -4.67 -9.24
CA LEU A 96 -2.76 -4.07 -10.10
C LEU A 96 -1.69 -5.08 -10.49
N ALA A 97 -1.27 -5.95 -9.56
CA ALA A 97 -0.37 -7.04 -9.82
C ALA A 97 -0.93 -8.01 -10.88
N LYS A 98 -2.20 -8.41 -10.75
CA LYS A 98 -2.88 -9.29 -11.72
C LYS A 98 -3.06 -8.67 -13.11
N LYS A 99 -3.19 -7.34 -13.18
CA LYS A 99 -3.29 -6.58 -14.44
C LYS A 99 -1.97 -6.56 -15.21
N SER A 100 -0.84 -6.68 -14.53
CA SER A 100 0.49 -6.65 -15.14
C SER A 100 0.94 -8.07 -15.51
N ALA A 101 1.31 -8.30 -16.76
CA ALA A 101 1.82 -9.61 -17.20
C ALA A 101 3.10 -10.04 -16.47
N GLU A 102 3.89 -9.07 -16.03
CA GLU A 102 5.14 -9.27 -15.27
C GLU A 102 4.97 -8.93 -13.78
N GLY A 103 3.74 -8.73 -13.32
CA GLY A 103 3.46 -8.39 -11.92
C GLY A 103 3.80 -9.53 -10.96
N PRO A 104 4.16 -9.22 -9.70
CA PRO A 104 4.34 -10.26 -8.69
C PRO A 104 3.02 -10.97 -8.39
N THR A 105 3.08 -12.18 -7.85
CA THR A 105 1.86 -12.82 -7.34
C THR A 105 1.57 -12.34 -5.91
N LEU A 106 0.40 -11.72 -5.72
CA LEU A 106 -0.08 -11.31 -4.40
C LEU A 106 -1.37 -12.06 -4.03
N PRO A 107 -1.46 -12.65 -2.82
CA PRO A 107 -2.64 -13.37 -2.40
C PRO A 107 -3.77 -12.40 -2.03
N ASP A 108 -4.99 -12.72 -2.44
CA ASP A 108 -6.17 -12.01 -1.93
C ASP A 108 -6.42 -12.39 -0.47
N HIS A 109 -6.45 -11.40 0.41
CA HIS A 109 -6.68 -11.57 1.84
C HIS A 109 -7.97 -10.95 2.34
N PHE A 110 -8.56 -10.01 1.58
CA PHE A 110 -9.54 -9.08 2.13
C PHE A 110 -10.80 -8.91 1.28
N SER A 111 -10.94 -9.54 0.10
CA SER A 111 -12.17 -9.40 -0.69
C SER A 111 -13.42 -9.80 0.10
N GLN A 112 -13.38 -10.92 0.83
CA GLN A 112 -14.49 -11.34 1.70
C GLN A 112 -14.79 -10.31 2.78
N GLU A 113 -13.76 -9.74 3.39
CA GLU A 113 -13.92 -8.76 4.47
C GLU A 113 -14.46 -7.41 3.97
N LEU A 114 -14.00 -6.99 2.79
CA LEU A 114 -14.48 -5.80 2.08
C LEU A 114 -15.85 -6.01 1.43
N LYS A 115 -16.39 -7.24 1.47
CA LYS A 115 -17.63 -7.66 0.79
C LYS A 115 -17.57 -7.44 -0.73
N LEU A 116 -16.41 -7.72 -1.32
CA LEU A 116 -16.19 -7.72 -2.75
C LEU A 116 -16.37 -9.14 -3.30
N THR A 117 -16.90 -9.24 -4.51
CA THR A 117 -16.97 -10.48 -5.29
C THR A 117 -16.04 -10.31 -6.48
N PRO A 118 -14.77 -10.74 -6.39
CA PRO A 118 -13.81 -10.54 -7.47
C PRO A 118 -14.24 -11.33 -8.72
N GLY A 119 -14.25 -10.65 -9.87
CA GLY A 119 -14.36 -11.28 -11.19
C GLY A 119 -12.99 -11.50 -11.82
N ASP A 120 -12.99 -11.93 -13.09
CA ASP A 120 -11.77 -12.18 -13.86
C ASP A 120 -11.08 -10.90 -14.34
N ASP A 121 -11.80 -9.79 -14.52
CA ASP A 121 -11.23 -8.51 -14.94
C ASP A 121 -10.66 -7.71 -13.74
N PRO A 122 -9.33 -7.53 -13.64
CA PRO A 122 -8.73 -6.76 -12.56
C PRO A 122 -9.15 -5.27 -12.54
N GLU A 123 -9.47 -4.68 -13.68
CA GLU A 123 -9.91 -3.29 -13.77
C GLU A 123 -11.32 -3.11 -13.19
N GLU A 124 -12.23 -4.05 -13.45
CA GLU A 124 -13.56 -4.07 -12.82
C GLU A 124 -13.45 -4.27 -11.30
N ASN A 125 -12.55 -5.15 -10.86
CA ASN A 125 -12.27 -5.35 -9.43
C ASN A 125 -11.74 -4.07 -8.77
N LEU A 126 -10.88 -3.30 -9.43
CA LEU A 126 -10.40 -2.00 -8.94
C LEU A 126 -11.52 -0.96 -8.85
N ARG A 127 -12.44 -0.92 -9.82
CA ARG A 127 -13.62 -0.04 -9.78
C ARG A 127 -14.53 -0.39 -8.62
N ALA A 128 -14.85 -1.68 -8.43
CA ALA A 128 -15.66 -2.15 -7.31
C ALA A 128 -15.02 -1.80 -5.96
N LEU A 129 -13.70 -1.99 -5.85
CA LEU A 129 -12.93 -1.61 -4.66
C LEU A 129 -12.97 -0.10 -4.41
N ALA A 130 -12.83 0.73 -5.44
CA ALA A 130 -12.88 2.19 -5.33
C ALA A 130 -14.24 2.68 -4.81
N THR A 131 -15.33 2.16 -5.38
CA THR A 131 -16.70 2.43 -4.90
C THR A 131 -16.84 2.00 -3.44
N ARG A 132 -16.35 0.80 -3.11
CA ARG A 132 -16.44 0.27 -1.75
C ARG A 132 -15.64 1.08 -0.73
N GLN A 133 -14.46 1.57 -1.09
CA GLN A 133 -13.67 2.44 -0.20
C GLN A 133 -14.40 3.78 0.02
N GLN A 134 -15.01 4.35 -1.02
CA GLN A 134 -15.80 5.58 -0.87
C GLN A 134 -16.96 5.38 0.12
N GLU A 135 -17.71 4.28 0.00
CA GLU A 135 -18.80 3.95 0.94
C GLU A 135 -18.31 3.80 2.38
N LEU A 136 -17.22 3.06 2.59
CA LEU A 136 -16.71 2.74 3.93
C LEU A 136 -15.97 3.90 4.60
N SER A 137 -15.37 4.79 3.82
CA SER A 137 -14.62 5.95 4.31
C SER A 137 -15.48 7.21 4.41
N GLU A 138 -16.70 7.18 3.88
CA GLU A 138 -17.60 8.34 3.76
C GLU A 138 -16.93 9.55 3.09
N THR A 139 -15.90 9.32 2.28
CA THR A 139 -15.09 10.37 1.65
C THR A 139 -15.24 10.30 0.13
N PHE A 140 -15.64 11.43 -0.46
CA PHE A 140 -15.77 11.60 -1.91
C PHE A 140 -14.41 11.89 -2.57
N VAL A 141 -13.61 10.85 -2.73
CA VAL A 141 -12.32 10.87 -3.45
C VAL A 141 -12.42 9.96 -4.67
N ASN A 142 -11.77 10.33 -5.77
CA ASN A 142 -11.59 9.43 -6.91
C ASN A 142 -10.53 8.36 -6.58
N TRP A 143 -10.93 7.34 -5.82
CA TRP A 143 -10.05 6.25 -5.38
C TRP A 143 -9.48 5.46 -6.55
N LEU A 144 -10.25 5.25 -7.62
CA LEU A 144 -9.76 4.56 -8.82
C LEU A 144 -8.58 5.31 -9.45
N ALA A 145 -8.71 6.62 -9.65
CA ALA A 145 -7.61 7.44 -10.16
C ALA A 145 -6.41 7.45 -9.19
N THR A 146 -6.68 7.38 -7.88
CA THR A 146 -5.64 7.29 -6.84
C THR A 146 -4.83 6.00 -6.95
N TYR A 147 -5.48 4.86 -7.18
CA TYR A 147 -4.81 3.57 -7.40
C TYR A 147 -4.00 3.57 -8.70
N HIS A 148 -4.58 4.06 -9.80
CA HIS A 148 -3.89 4.16 -11.09
C HIS A 148 -2.69 5.10 -11.02
N HIS A 149 -2.79 6.19 -10.24
CA HIS A 149 -1.64 7.05 -9.99
C HIS A 149 -0.52 6.31 -9.28
N ALA A 150 -0.84 5.48 -8.27
CA ALA A 150 0.14 4.66 -7.58
C ALA A 150 0.85 3.67 -8.51
N GLU A 151 0.08 2.99 -9.37
CA GLU A 151 0.60 2.10 -10.42
C GLU A 151 1.52 2.86 -11.39
N GLN A 152 1.10 4.04 -11.87
CA GLN A 152 1.88 4.80 -12.84
C GLN A 152 3.24 5.23 -12.26
N VAL A 153 3.28 5.66 -11.00
CA VAL A 153 4.54 6.03 -10.34
C VAL A 153 5.42 4.81 -10.15
N TRP A 154 4.85 3.67 -9.74
CA TRP A 154 5.56 2.40 -9.64
C TRP A 154 6.21 1.98 -10.96
N ARG A 155 5.44 1.93 -12.05
CA ARG A 155 5.94 1.58 -13.39
C ARG A 155 7.04 2.51 -13.89
N LYS A 156 6.93 3.82 -13.61
CA LYS A 156 8.00 4.78 -13.92
C LYS A 156 9.27 4.45 -13.14
N GLY A 157 9.16 4.10 -11.86
CA GLY A 157 10.29 3.67 -11.03
C GLY A 157 11.01 2.44 -11.56
N GLN A 158 10.26 1.47 -12.11
CA GLN A 158 10.81 0.27 -12.76
C GLN A 158 11.62 0.59 -14.03
N ALA A 159 11.13 1.49 -14.88
CA ALA A 159 11.82 1.87 -16.11
C ALA A 159 13.22 2.48 -15.86
N PHE A 160 13.42 3.19 -14.74
CA PHE A 160 14.72 3.72 -14.33
C PHE A 160 15.68 2.68 -13.76
N LYS A 161 15.18 1.51 -13.29
CA LYS A 161 16.03 0.40 -12.79
C LYS A 161 16.57 -0.49 -13.92
N GLY A 162 15.91 -0.49 -15.09
CA GLY A 162 16.27 -1.31 -16.25
C GLY A 162 17.08 -0.61 -17.35
N SER A 163 17.57 0.61 -17.11
CA SER A 163 18.47 1.36 -18.01
C SER A 163 19.90 1.35 -17.50
#